data_AF-A0A7I4Z1Y3-F1
#
_entry.id   AF-A0A7I4Z1Y3-F1
#
_cell.length_a   1.000
_cell.length_b   1.000
_cell.length_c   1.000
_cell.angle_alpha   90.00
_cell.angle_beta   90.00
_cell.angle_gamma   90.00
#
_symmetry.space_group_name_H-M   'P 1'
#
loop_
_entity.id
_entity.type
_entity.pdbx_description
1 polymer ?
#
loop_
_entity_poly.entity_id
_entity_poly.type
_entity_poly.pdbx_seq_one_letter_code
_entity_poly.pdbx_strand_id
1 'polypeptide(L)'
;MTTHTIHGNSQFQKPSHLSWTWESPGEQFHNEIDHIIFNQRFRLTDVAVVPKFYTGSDHRLLLARFCFSVRGERAMKFWKRSPKTSINWDHFASLATESLQVAKRRLSSKTLELIRQRGIARATGNYQQTSELAKLCREAIKEDLKERRAAVMDEAARPERARRSFANYKTEMASPRRPDGTVTASRRAMEKVIYDFYSDLDSHVYLPTHHLRQDE
;
A
#
# COMPACT_ATOMS: atom_id res chain seq x y z
N MET A 1 -1.84 21.37 -0.06
CA MET A 1 -1.39 20.42 -1.09
C MET A 1 -2.60 19.65 -1.56
N THR A 2 -3.22 20.12 -2.64
CA THR A 2 -4.47 19.56 -3.19
C THR A 2 -4.19 18.17 -3.74
N THR A 3 -4.69 17.13 -3.09
CA THR A 3 -4.61 15.76 -3.61
C THR A 3 -5.61 15.63 -4.74
N HIS A 4 -5.14 15.76 -5.98
CA HIS A 4 -5.97 15.53 -7.15
C HIS A 4 -6.22 14.02 -7.29
N THR A 5 -7.43 13.59 -6.91
CA THR A 5 -7.97 12.29 -7.27
C THR A 5 -8.11 12.23 -8.78
N ILE A 6 -7.58 11.18 -9.39
CA ILE A 6 -7.51 11.03 -10.83
C ILE A 6 -8.37 9.85 -11.23
N HIS A 7 -9.21 10.09 -12.22
CA HIS A 7 -9.91 9.05 -12.95
C HIS A 7 -8.96 8.46 -14.00
N GLY A 8 -8.43 7.26 -13.73
CA GLY A 8 -7.38 6.63 -14.53
C GLY A 8 -7.85 6.29 -15.95
N ASN A 9 -9.09 5.83 -16.08
CA ASN A 9 -9.69 5.48 -17.37
C ASN A 9 -9.78 6.68 -18.34
N SER A 10 -9.97 7.91 -17.84
CA SER A 10 -9.99 9.13 -18.67
C SER A 10 -8.63 9.77 -18.87
N GLN A 11 -7.56 9.28 -18.24
CA GLN A 11 -6.22 9.85 -18.43
C GLN A 11 -5.54 9.37 -19.72
N PHE A 12 -5.88 8.17 -20.17
CA PHE A 12 -5.23 7.54 -21.31
C PHE A 12 -6.23 7.44 -22.46
N GLN A 13 -5.82 7.84 -23.66
CA GLN A 13 -6.64 7.67 -24.85
C GLN A 13 -6.71 6.18 -25.20
N LYS A 14 -7.92 5.64 -25.22
CA LYS A 14 -8.21 4.26 -25.61
C LYS A 14 -8.95 4.26 -26.96
N PRO A 15 -8.74 3.27 -27.84
CA PRO A 15 -9.61 3.06 -28.99
C PRO A 15 -11.05 2.82 -28.54
N SER A 16 -12.03 3.33 -29.28
CA SER A 16 -13.47 3.23 -28.92
C SER A 16 -13.97 1.79 -28.72
N HIS A 17 -13.45 0.83 -29.47
CA HIS A 17 -13.79 -0.59 -29.32
C HIS A 17 -13.14 -1.26 -28.08
N LEU A 18 -12.23 -0.58 -27.39
CA LEU A 18 -11.54 -1.04 -26.18
C LEU A 18 -11.82 -0.15 -24.96
N SER A 19 -12.78 0.78 -25.05
CA SER A 19 -13.12 1.67 -23.93
C SER A 19 -14.17 1.07 -23.00
N TRP A 20 -15.08 0.24 -23.52
CA TRP A 20 -16.14 -0.37 -22.74
C TRP A 20 -15.65 -1.54 -21.89
N THR A 21 -16.27 -1.72 -20.72
CA THR A 21 -15.92 -2.75 -19.74
C THR A 21 -17.06 -3.72 -19.48
N TRP A 22 -18.26 -3.40 -19.94
CA TRP A 22 -19.45 -4.23 -19.79
C TRP A 22 -20.30 -4.26 -21.06
N GLU A 23 -20.90 -5.42 -21.32
CA GLU A 23 -21.79 -5.73 -22.42
C GLU A 23 -23.18 -6.13 -21.92
N SER A 24 -24.23 -5.56 -22.51
CA SER A 24 -25.61 -5.88 -22.12
C SER A 24 -26.02 -7.29 -22.53
N PRO A 25 -26.96 -7.94 -21.82
CA PRO A 25 -27.58 -9.18 -22.28
C PRO A 25 -28.16 -9.01 -23.70
N GLY A 26 -27.63 -9.77 -24.67
CA GLY A 26 -28.01 -9.68 -26.08
C GLY A 26 -27.16 -8.74 -26.94
N GLU A 27 -25.98 -8.34 -26.48
CA GLU A 27 -24.94 -7.59 -27.23
C GLU A 27 -25.39 -6.23 -27.80
N GLN A 28 -26.50 -5.65 -27.30
CA GLN A 28 -27.06 -4.40 -27.82
C GLN A 28 -26.27 -3.14 -27.39
N PHE A 29 -25.76 -3.12 -26.17
CA PHE A 29 -25.13 -1.95 -25.56
C PHE A 29 -23.78 -2.30 -24.94
N HIS A 30 -22.84 -1.38 -25.10
CA HIS A 30 -21.48 -1.47 -24.55
C HIS A 30 -21.22 -0.23 -23.71
N ASN A 31 -20.96 -0.42 -22.41
CA ASN A 31 -20.75 0.68 -21.47
C ASN A 31 -19.41 0.54 -20.73
N GLU A 32 -18.84 1.67 -20.32
CA GLU A 32 -17.72 1.72 -19.39
C GLU A 32 -18.27 1.97 -17.98
N ILE A 33 -18.31 0.91 -17.17
CA ILE A 33 -18.84 0.96 -15.78
C ILE A 33 -17.79 0.61 -14.73
N ASP A 34 -16.64 0.08 -15.16
CA ASP A 34 -15.52 -0.29 -14.29
C ASP A 34 -14.42 0.78 -14.37
N HIS A 35 -14.13 1.39 -13.22
CA HIS A 35 -13.26 2.56 -13.14
C HIS A 35 -12.11 2.35 -12.17
N ILE A 36 -10.91 2.78 -12.57
CA ILE A 36 -9.74 2.84 -11.68
C ILE A 36 -9.50 4.27 -11.25
N ILE A 37 -9.61 4.51 -9.94
CA ILE A 37 -9.40 5.82 -9.32
C ILE A 37 -8.09 5.79 -8.55
N PHE A 38 -7.24 6.81 -8.73
CA PHE A 38 -5.93 6.85 -8.12
C PHE A 38 -5.54 8.26 -7.64
N ASN A 39 -4.81 8.37 -6.53
CA ASN A 39 -4.47 9.65 -5.91
C ASN A 39 -3.01 10.10 -6.10
N GLN A 40 -2.26 9.46 -6.99
CA GLN A 40 -0.84 9.79 -7.26
C GLN A 40 -0.53 9.80 -8.76
N ARG A 41 -0.73 10.95 -9.40
CA ARG A 41 -0.62 11.15 -10.86
C ARG A 41 0.58 10.49 -11.54
N PHE A 42 1.74 10.49 -10.89
CA PHE A 42 3.00 10.04 -11.50
C PHE A 42 3.28 8.53 -11.39
N ARG A 43 2.42 7.74 -10.71
CA ARG A 43 2.64 6.29 -10.60
C ARG A 43 1.73 5.46 -11.49
N LEU A 44 0.62 6.00 -11.99
CA LEU A 44 -0.22 5.31 -12.96
C LEU A 44 0.36 5.58 -14.36
N THR A 45 0.82 4.55 -15.06
CA THR A 45 1.46 4.72 -16.37
C THR A 45 0.59 4.29 -17.53
N ASP A 46 -0.43 3.47 -17.28
CA ASP A 46 -1.38 3.02 -18.29
C ASP A 46 -2.65 2.46 -17.63
N VAL A 47 -3.80 2.62 -18.30
CA VAL A 47 -5.07 1.94 -17.99
C VAL A 47 -5.69 1.50 -19.30
N ALA A 48 -5.82 0.20 -19.50
CA ALA A 48 -6.35 -0.38 -20.74
C ALA A 48 -7.28 -1.55 -20.44
N VAL A 49 -8.28 -1.76 -21.28
CA VAL A 49 -9.08 -2.98 -21.25
C VAL A 49 -8.31 -4.08 -21.96
N VAL A 50 -8.17 -5.24 -21.31
CA VAL A 50 -7.42 -6.38 -21.85
C VAL A 50 -8.14 -6.88 -23.10
N PRO A 51 -7.51 -6.84 -24.29
CA PRO A 51 -8.14 -7.34 -25.50
C PRO A 51 -8.12 -8.87 -25.54
N LYS A 52 -9.23 -9.48 -25.99
CA LYS A 52 -9.34 -10.91 -26.37
C LYS A 52 -9.18 -11.94 -25.24
N PHE A 53 -9.32 -11.54 -23.98
CA PHE A 53 -9.41 -12.50 -22.88
C PHE A 53 -10.88 -12.79 -22.57
N TYR A 54 -11.40 -13.88 -23.12
CA TYR A 54 -12.80 -14.30 -22.91
C TYR A 54 -12.90 -15.10 -21.61
N THR A 55 -13.42 -14.48 -20.55
CA THR A 55 -13.68 -15.14 -19.26
C THR A 55 -15.01 -15.87 -19.22
N GLY A 56 -15.84 -15.73 -20.27
CA GLY A 56 -17.25 -16.13 -20.23
C GLY A 56 -18.13 -15.18 -19.41
N SER A 57 -17.62 -14.01 -19.02
CA SER A 57 -18.39 -12.92 -18.41
C SER A 57 -18.68 -11.84 -19.45
N ASP A 58 -19.82 -11.19 -19.26
CA ASP A 58 -20.25 -9.92 -19.84
C ASP A 58 -19.34 -8.71 -19.45
N HIS A 59 -18.40 -8.90 -18.52
CA HIS A 59 -17.38 -7.91 -18.18
C HIS A 59 -16.03 -8.20 -18.82
N ARG A 60 -15.35 -7.13 -19.25
CA ARG A 60 -13.98 -7.14 -19.74
C ARG A 60 -13.00 -6.76 -18.65
N LEU A 61 -11.87 -7.46 -18.61
CA LEU A 61 -10.82 -7.17 -17.63
C LEU A 61 -10.16 -5.82 -17.89
N LEU A 62 -9.99 -5.05 -16.82
CA LEU A 62 -9.28 -3.77 -16.83
C LEU A 62 -7.88 -3.94 -16.24
N LEU A 63 -6.86 -3.50 -16.98
CA LEU A 63 -5.46 -3.55 -16.59
C LEU A 63 -4.97 -2.14 -16.27
N ALA A 64 -4.47 -1.93 -15.05
CA ALA A 64 -3.69 -0.75 -14.70
C ALA A 64 -2.21 -1.10 -14.53
N ARG A 65 -1.34 -0.28 -15.10
CA ARG A 65 0.11 -0.37 -14.89
C ARG A 65 0.57 0.68 -13.91
N PHE A 66 1.27 0.24 -12.89
CA PHE A 66 1.82 1.11 -11.86
C PHE A 66 3.35 1.09 -11.88
N CYS A 67 3.98 2.27 -11.80
CA CYS A 67 5.40 2.44 -11.64
C CYS A 67 5.74 2.86 -10.21
N PHE A 68 6.47 1.99 -9.49
CA PHE A 68 6.96 2.26 -8.14
C PHE A 68 8.49 2.29 -8.18
N SER A 69 9.09 3.49 -8.04
CA SER A 69 10.54 3.59 -7.85
C SER A 69 10.89 3.43 -6.36
N VAL A 70 11.71 2.43 -6.03
CA VAL A 70 12.19 2.18 -4.65
C VAL A 70 12.90 3.43 -4.08
N ARG A 71 13.56 4.20 -4.96
CA ARG A 71 14.25 5.46 -4.62
C ARG A 71 13.28 6.61 -4.34
N GLY A 72 12.20 6.75 -5.13
CA GLY A 72 11.18 7.78 -4.96
C GLY A 72 10.23 7.51 -3.79
N GLU A 73 9.97 6.25 -3.45
CA GLU A 73 9.15 5.92 -2.28
C GLU A 73 9.86 6.24 -0.95
N ARG A 74 11.17 6.02 -0.85
CA ARG A 74 11.96 6.46 0.33
C ARG A 74 11.94 7.98 0.47
N ALA A 75 12.06 8.71 -0.64
CA ALA A 75 11.99 10.16 -0.66
C ALA A 75 10.59 10.71 -0.30
N MET A 76 9.51 10.13 -0.85
CA MET A 76 8.13 10.54 -0.51
C MET A 76 7.73 10.18 0.92
N LYS A 77 8.16 9.04 1.45
CA LYS A 77 7.95 8.67 2.87
C LYS A 77 8.66 9.65 3.80
N PHE A 78 9.77 10.24 3.37
CA PHE A 78 10.47 11.30 4.09
C PHE A 78 9.68 12.63 4.01
N TRP A 79 9.15 12.96 2.84
CA TRP A 79 8.43 14.22 2.63
C TRP A 79 7.03 14.28 3.26
N LYS A 80 6.31 13.15 3.29
CA LYS A 80 4.98 13.05 3.92
C LYS A 80 5.02 12.92 5.45
N ARG A 81 6.20 12.77 6.06
CA ARG A 81 6.37 12.53 7.51
C ARG A 81 6.72 13.77 8.35
N SER A 82 6.74 14.96 7.77
CA SER A 82 7.10 16.14 8.55
C SER A 82 6.04 17.22 8.46
N PRO A 83 5.19 17.38 9.50
CA PRO A 83 4.88 18.72 9.96
C PRO A 83 6.23 19.44 10.20
N LYS A 84 6.33 20.72 9.82
CA LYS A 84 7.46 21.56 10.27
C LYS A 84 7.33 21.75 11.79
N THR A 85 7.75 20.77 12.56
CA THR A 85 8.06 20.95 13.97
C THR A 85 9.39 21.71 13.99
N SER A 86 9.46 22.87 14.65
CA SER A 86 10.75 23.45 15.00
C SER A 86 11.40 22.47 15.98
N ILE A 87 12.23 21.58 15.46
CA ILE A 87 12.96 20.63 16.30
C ILE A 87 13.97 21.45 17.08
N ASN A 88 13.81 21.49 18.39
CA ASN A 88 14.81 22.03 19.30
C ASN A 88 16.15 21.29 19.00
N TRP A 89 17.18 22.05 18.64
CA TRP A 89 18.49 21.53 18.25
C TRP A 89 19.13 20.66 19.33
N ASP A 90 18.87 20.93 20.61
CA ASP A 90 19.38 20.14 21.73
C ASP A 90 18.71 18.75 21.77
N HIS A 91 17.44 18.69 21.40
CA HIS A 91 16.70 17.43 21.30
C HIS A 91 17.17 16.61 20.09
N PHE A 92 17.52 17.26 18.97
CA PHE A 92 18.14 16.58 17.83
C PHE A 92 19.54 16.07 18.16
N ALA A 93 20.36 16.87 18.85
CA ALA A 93 21.69 16.48 19.29
C ALA A 93 21.62 15.29 20.25
N SER A 94 20.68 15.30 21.21
CA SER A 94 20.43 14.17 22.11
C SER A 94 20.07 12.90 21.33
N LEU A 95 19.11 12.97 20.40
CA LEU A 95 18.71 11.84 19.56
C LEU A 95 19.83 11.34 18.65
N ALA A 96 20.66 12.24 18.11
CA ALA A 96 21.83 11.88 17.32
C ALA A 96 22.87 11.15 18.16
N THR A 97 23.09 11.60 19.40
CA THR A 97 24.00 10.98 20.36
C THR A 97 23.49 9.61 20.78
N GLU A 98 22.19 9.47 21.09
CA GLU A 98 21.54 8.19 21.33
C GLU A 98 21.65 7.25 20.13
N SER A 99 21.45 7.77 18.91
CA SER A 99 21.59 6.97 17.68
C SER A 99 23.02 6.48 17.47
N LEU A 100 24.03 7.27 17.85
CA LEU A 100 25.44 6.91 17.82
C LEU A 100 25.75 5.84 18.88
N GLN A 101 25.19 5.97 20.08
CA GLN A 101 25.32 4.95 21.13
C GLN A 101 24.62 3.63 20.73
N VAL A 102 23.45 3.72 20.11
CA VAL A 102 22.73 2.57 19.52
C VAL A 102 23.53 1.97 18.37
N ALA A 103 24.22 2.77 17.55
CA ALA A 103 25.08 2.28 16.47
C ALA A 103 26.32 1.56 17.02
N LYS A 104 26.93 2.04 18.11
CA LYS A 104 28.01 1.35 18.83
C LYS A 104 27.57 0.01 19.40
N ARG A 105 26.28 -0.17 19.71
CA ARG A 105 25.67 -1.44 20.14
C ARG A 105 25.32 -2.40 18.98
N ARG A 106 25.51 -2.03 17.72
CA ARG A 106 25.13 -2.88 16.56
C ARG A 106 26.17 -3.91 16.18
N LEU A 107 27.43 -3.70 16.56
CA LEU A 107 28.54 -4.56 16.20
C LEU A 107 29.24 -5.04 17.47
N SER A 108 29.63 -6.30 17.48
CA SER A 108 30.42 -6.90 18.54
C SER A 108 31.78 -6.21 18.67
N SER A 109 32.35 -6.20 19.88
CA SER A 109 33.71 -5.72 20.14
C SER A 109 34.74 -6.41 19.24
N LYS A 110 34.56 -7.71 18.98
CA LYS A 110 35.38 -8.49 18.06
C LYS A 110 35.33 -7.96 16.62
N THR A 111 34.14 -7.60 16.14
CA THR A 111 33.94 -7.04 14.80
C THR A 111 34.55 -5.65 14.67
N LEU A 112 34.45 -4.83 15.72
CA LEU A 112 35.09 -3.52 15.77
C LEU A 112 36.62 -3.63 15.71
N GLU A 113 37.21 -4.61 16.39
CA GLU A 113 38.65 -4.85 16.35
C GLU A 113 39.12 -5.28 14.95
N LEU A 114 38.36 -6.14 14.25
CA LEU A 114 38.65 -6.50 12.86
C LEU A 114 38.61 -5.28 11.92
N ILE A 115 37.65 -4.37 12.12
CA ILE A 115 37.57 -3.11 11.36
C ILE A 115 38.79 -2.24 11.63
N ARG A 116 39.25 -2.16 12.89
CA ARG A 116 40.45 -1.41 13.29
C ARG A 116 41.70 -1.98 12.63
N GLN A 117 41.91 -3.30 12.72
CA GLN A 117 43.04 -4.00 12.09
C GLN A 117 43.07 -3.80 10.58
N ARG A 118 41.91 -3.88 9.91
CA ARG A 118 41.80 -3.60 8.48
C ARG A 118 42.20 -2.16 8.15
N GLY A 119 41.84 -1.19 9.01
CA GLY A 119 42.23 0.21 8.87
C GLY A 119 43.74 0.38 8.94
N ILE A 120 44.40 -0.29 9.88
CA ILE A 120 45.87 -0.29 10.02
C ILE A 120 46.52 -0.90 8.78
N ALA A 121 46.08 -2.10 8.34
CA ALA A 121 46.63 -2.76 7.16
C ALA A 121 46.49 -1.92 5.87
N ARG A 122 45.40 -1.16 5.75
CA ARG A 122 45.20 -0.20 4.66
C ARG A 122 46.19 0.96 4.72
N ALA A 123 46.41 1.53 5.90
CA ALA A 123 47.36 2.62 6.09
C ALA A 123 48.80 2.19 5.81
N THR A 124 49.15 0.93 6.09
CA THR A 124 50.47 0.34 5.80
C THR A 124 50.65 -0.05 4.33
N GLY A 125 49.61 0.00 3.49
CA GLY A 125 49.69 -0.40 2.07
C GLY A 125 49.73 -1.91 1.83
N ASN A 126 49.43 -2.74 2.85
CA ASN A 126 49.45 -4.20 2.73
C ASN A 126 48.13 -4.70 2.12
N TYR A 127 48.07 -4.76 0.78
CA TYR A 127 46.85 -5.13 0.05
C TYR A 127 46.34 -6.55 0.34
N GLN A 128 47.25 -7.54 0.44
CA GLN A 128 46.87 -8.93 0.71
C GLN A 128 46.25 -9.07 2.10
N GLN A 129 46.89 -8.51 3.14
CA GLN A 129 46.35 -8.48 4.50
C GLN A 129 45.04 -7.68 4.58
N THR A 130 44.93 -6.56 3.86
CA THR A 130 43.70 -5.77 3.77
C THR A 130 42.54 -6.57 3.19
N SER A 131 42.79 -7.38 2.15
CA SER A 131 41.77 -8.21 1.49
C SER A 131 41.26 -9.30 2.43
N GLU A 132 42.17 -10.00 3.11
CA GLU A 132 41.82 -11.03 4.09
C GLU A 132 41.03 -10.45 5.27
N LEU A 133 41.50 -9.34 5.85
CA LEU A 133 40.79 -8.64 6.93
C LEU A 133 39.43 -8.10 6.45
N ALA A 134 39.29 -7.71 5.18
CA ALA A 134 38.01 -7.29 4.62
C ALA A 134 37.01 -8.44 4.49
N LYS A 135 37.46 -9.66 4.15
CA LYS A 135 36.60 -10.86 4.17
C LYS A 135 36.12 -11.14 5.59
N LEU A 136 37.03 -11.16 6.56
CA LEU A 136 36.71 -11.40 7.97
C LEU A 136 35.74 -10.36 8.53
N CYS A 137 35.92 -9.07 8.20
CA CYS A 137 34.98 -8.01 8.58
C CYS A 137 33.57 -8.26 8.03
N ARG A 138 33.45 -8.69 6.77
CA ARG A 138 32.13 -8.92 6.14
C ARG A 138 31.38 -10.06 6.82
N GLU A 139 32.05 -11.17 7.10
CA GLU A 139 31.43 -12.31 7.79
C GLU A 139 31.04 -11.95 9.24
N ALA A 140 31.92 -11.26 9.97
CA ALA A 140 31.62 -10.84 11.35
C ALA A 140 30.42 -9.87 11.41
N ILE A 141 30.33 -8.90 10.50
CA ILE A 141 29.18 -7.99 10.40
C ILE A 141 27.90 -8.74 10.06
N LYS A 142 27.98 -9.74 9.17
CA LYS A 142 26.83 -10.55 8.76
C LYS A 142 26.26 -11.34 9.94
N GLU A 143 27.11 -11.97 10.75
CA GLU A 143 26.68 -12.70 11.94
C GLU A 143 26.12 -11.77 13.01
N ASP A 144 26.77 -10.65 13.32
CA ASP A 144 26.24 -9.65 14.28
C ASP A 144 24.84 -9.17 13.87
N LEU A 145 24.63 -8.92 12.57
CA LEU A 145 23.32 -8.50 12.04
C LEU A 145 22.28 -9.63 12.09
N LYS A 146 22.69 -10.89 11.90
CA LYS A 146 21.82 -12.06 11.97
C LYS A 146 21.35 -12.30 13.40
N GLU A 147 22.26 -12.29 14.36
CA GLU A 147 21.98 -12.41 15.79
C GLU A 147 21.03 -11.29 16.25
N ARG A 148 21.33 -10.04 15.86
CA ARG A 148 20.46 -8.91 16.18
C ARG A 148 19.07 -9.03 15.58
N ARG A 149 18.96 -9.51 14.33
CA ARG A 149 17.64 -9.76 13.70
C ARG A 149 16.85 -10.78 14.49
N ALA A 150 17.48 -11.87 14.94
CA ALA A 150 16.83 -12.87 15.78
C ALA A 150 16.31 -12.26 17.09
N ALA A 151 17.15 -11.49 17.79
CA ALA A 151 16.75 -10.80 19.04
C ALA A 151 15.62 -9.78 18.83
N VAL A 152 15.64 -9.03 17.72
CA VAL A 152 14.56 -8.08 17.38
C VAL A 152 13.24 -8.79 17.10
N MET A 153 13.29 -9.95 16.43
CA MET A 153 12.09 -10.76 16.17
C MET A 153 11.53 -11.35 17.47
N ASP A 154 12.39 -11.81 18.37
CA ASP A 154 11.99 -12.31 19.70
C ASP A 154 11.32 -11.19 20.54
N GLU A 155 11.91 -9.99 20.57
CA GLU A 155 11.32 -8.83 21.24
C GLU A 155 9.97 -8.42 20.62
N ALA A 156 9.84 -8.50 19.29
CA ALA A 156 8.62 -8.13 18.58
C ALA A 156 7.48 -9.13 18.83
N ALA A 157 7.80 -10.40 19.14
CA ALA A 157 6.82 -11.41 19.51
C ALA A 157 6.19 -11.17 20.90
N ARG A 158 6.73 -10.22 21.69
CA ARG A 158 6.17 -9.90 23.01
C ARG A 158 4.77 -9.26 22.90
N PRO A 159 3.79 -9.76 23.67
CA PRO A 159 2.36 -9.43 23.49
C PRO A 159 2.03 -7.95 23.71
N GLU A 160 2.79 -7.24 24.56
CA GLU A 160 2.56 -5.82 24.85
C GLU A 160 2.76 -4.89 23.65
N ARG A 161 3.65 -5.26 22.72
CA ARG A 161 3.97 -4.42 21.55
C ARG A 161 3.01 -4.68 20.39
N ALA A 162 2.59 -5.94 20.22
CA ALA A 162 1.57 -6.31 19.25
C ALA A 162 0.26 -5.55 19.50
N ARG A 163 -0.23 -5.52 20.75
CA ARG A 163 -1.46 -4.80 21.15
C ARG A 163 -1.44 -3.31 20.80
N ARG A 164 -0.31 -2.63 21.00
CA ARG A 164 -0.14 -1.20 20.66
C ARG A 164 -0.21 -0.92 19.16
N SER A 165 0.26 -1.86 18.33
CA SER A 165 0.20 -1.72 16.87
C SER A 165 -1.22 -1.86 16.33
N PHE A 166 -2.03 -2.79 16.87
CA PHE A 166 -3.43 -2.97 16.47
C PHE A 166 -4.32 -1.77 16.81
N ALA A 167 -4.06 -1.06 17.92
CA ALA A 167 -4.80 0.14 18.30
C ALA A 167 -4.71 1.26 17.24
N ASN A 168 -3.57 1.37 16.55
CA ASN A 168 -3.32 2.42 15.55
C ASN A 168 -3.86 2.11 14.15
N TYR A 169 -4.36 0.88 13.91
CA TYR A 169 -4.98 0.47 12.64
C TYR A 169 -6.49 0.30 12.74
N LYS A 170 -7.12 0.75 13.84
CA LYS A 170 -8.58 0.72 14.00
C LYS A 170 -9.20 1.72 13.02
N THR A 171 -9.36 1.28 11.78
CA THR A 171 -10.08 2.01 10.74
C THR A 171 -11.53 2.07 11.21
N GLU A 172 -12.05 3.27 11.43
CA GLU A 172 -13.46 3.46 11.72
C GLU A 172 -14.25 3.05 10.47
N MET A 173 -14.85 1.87 10.51
CA MET A 173 -15.83 1.44 9.52
C MET A 173 -17.13 2.21 9.82
N ALA A 174 -17.55 3.07 8.89
CA ALA A 174 -18.87 3.69 8.98
C ALA A 174 -19.93 2.58 8.92
N SER A 175 -20.56 2.28 10.05
CA SER A 175 -21.58 1.24 10.12
C SER A 175 -22.86 1.68 9.38
N PRO A 176 -23.45 0.80 8.55
CA PRO A 176 -24.76 1.04 7.95
C PRO A 176 -25.79 1.36 9.05
N ARG A 177 -26.54 2.44 8.84
CA ARG A 177 -27.63 2.84 9.73
C ARG A 177 -28.94 2.29 9.20
N ARG A 178 -29.78 1.80 10.09
CA ARG A 178 -31.18 1.49 9.78
C ARG A 178 -31.97 2.79 9.55
N PRO A 179 -33.15 2.72 8.90
CA PRO A 179 -34.05 3.86 8.75
C PRO A 179 -34.46 4.49 10.09
N ASP A 180 -34.50 3.69 11.16
CA ASP A 180 -34.76 4.12 12.55
C ASP A 180 -33.55 4.84 13.22
N GLY A 181 -32.44 5.00 12.50
CA GLY A 181 -31.21 5.65 12.97
C GLY A 181 -30.29 4.78 13.83
N THR A 182 -30.67 3.54 14.16
CA THR A 182 -29.82 2.67 14.99
C THR A 182 -28.63 2.11 14.21
N VAL A 183 -27.48 2.07 14.89
CA VAL A 183 -26.21 1.57 14.35
C VAL A 183 -26.09 0.09 14.69
N THR A 184 -25.82 -0.74 13.68
CA THR A 184 -25.67 -2.18 13.89
C THR A 184 -24.23 -2.63 13.67
N ALA A 185 -23.72 -3.48 14.57
CA ALA A 185 -22.34 -4.01 14.53
C ALA A 185 -22.26 -5.51 14.24
N SER A 186 -23.40 -6.23 14.23
CA SER A 186 -23.46 -7.65 13.91
C SER A 186 -23.48 -7.87 12.40
N ARG A 187 -22.60 -8.74 11.89
CA ARG A 187 -22.50 -9.10 10.46
C ARG A 187 -23.86 -9.49 9.85
N ARG A 188 -24.59 -10.40 10.48
CA ARG A 188 -25.91 -10.85 9.99
C ARG A 188 -26.91 -9.69 9.87
N ALA A 189 -26.84 -8.75 10.80
CA ALA A 189 -27.74 -7.63 10.81
C ALA A 189 -27.32 -6.55 9.80
N MET A 190 -26.03 -6.39 9.52
CA MET A 190 -25.53 -5.56 8.42
C MET A 190 -25.93 -6.14 7.06
N GLU A 191 -25.79 -7.45 6.87
CA GLU A 191 -26.21 -8.16 5.65
C GLU A 191 -27.71 -7.95 5.39
N LYS A 192 -28.54 -8.02 6.44
CA LYS A 192 -29.97 -7.74 6.33
C LYS A 192 -30.26 -6.29 5.93
N VAL A 193 -29.60 -5.30 6.53
CA VAL A 193 -29.79 -3.88 6.19
C VAL A 193 -29.42 -3.61 4.73
N ILE A 194 -28.36 -4.25 4.23
CA ILE A 194 -27.95 -4.14 2.83
C ILE A 194 -28.99 -4.80 1.91
N TYR A 195 -29.46 -6.00 2.27
CA TYR A 195 -30.47 -6.71 1.48
C TYR A 195 -31.79 -5.95 1.38
N ASP A 196 -32.31 -5.43 2.50
CA ASP A 196 -33.53 -4.63 2.54
C ASP A 196 -33.40 -3.39 1.64
N PHE A 197 -32.26 -2.67 1.71
CA PHE A 197 -31.99 -1.48 0.90
C PHE A 197 -32.03 -1.76 -0.61
N TYR A 198 -31.39 -2.83 -1.08
CA TYR A 198 -31.39 -3.16 -2.52
C TYR A 198 -32.72 -3.74 -2.99
N SER A 199 -33.47 -4.40 -2.12
CA SER A 199 -34.81 -4.91 -2.44
C SER A 199 -35.81 -3.77 -2.64
N ASP A 200 -35.77 -2.75 -1.78
CA ASP A 200 -36.61 -1.56 -1.92
C ASP A 200 -36.25 -0.80 -3.21
N LEU A 201 -34.96 -0.70 -3.54
CA LEU A 201 -34.49 -0.05 -4.76
C LEU A 201 -35.04 -0.71 -6.03
N ASP A 202 -35.07 -2.05 -6.06
CA ASP A 202 -35.55 -2.85 -7.19
C ASP A 202 -37.08 -2.76 -7.36
N SER A 203 -37.80 -2.61 -6.24
CA SER A 203 -39.27 -2.45 -6.26
C SER A 203 -39.77 -1.15 -6.89
N HIS A 204 -38.92 -0.12 -6.98
CA HIS A 204 -39.24 1.17 -7.58
C HIS A 204 -38.93 1.27 -9.09
N VAL A 205 -38.37 0.21 -9.70
CA VAL A 205 -37.94 0.21 -11.11
C VAL A 205 -39.03 -0.28 -12.08
N TYR A 206 -40.12 -0.88 -11.60
CA TYR A 206 -41.27 -1.24 -12.45
C TYR A 206 -42.33 -0.12 -12.46
N LEU A 207 -42.24 0.78 -13.44
CA LEU A 207 -43.39 1.61 -13.85
C LEU A 207 -44.37 0.79 -14.73
N PRO A 208 -45.67 1.14 -14.74
CA PRO A 208 -46.70 0.38 -15.46
C PRO A 208 -46.44 0.37 -16.97
N THR A 209 -46.36 -0.82 -17.54
CA THR A 209 -46.30 -1.04 -18.98
C THR A 209 -47.57 -0.52 -19.66
N HIS A 210 -47.33 0.29 -20.70
CA HIS A 210 -48.23 0.82 -21.71
C HIS A 210 -49.56 0.06 -21.93
N HIS A 211 -50.66 0.82 -21.94
CA HIS A 211 -51.94 0.40 -22.53
C HIS A 211 -51.74 -0.08 -23.97
N LEU A 212 -51.92 -1.37 -24.20
CA LEU A 212 -52.18 -1.91 -25.53
C LEU A 212 -53.61 -1.53 -25.93
N ARG A 213 -53.73 -0.76 -27.02
CA ARG A 213 -54.95 -0.69 -27.83
C ARG A 213 -55.34 -2.11 -28.22
N GLN A 214 -56.58 -2.49 -27.93
CA GLN A 214 -57.29 -3.48 -28.74
C GLN A 214 -58.30 -2.70 -29.57
N ASP A 215 -58.07 -2.69 -30.88
CA ASP A 215 -59.06 -2.30 -31.87
C ASP A 215 -60.09 -3.45 -31.98
N GLU A 216 -61.36 -3.12 -31.76
CA GLU A 216 -62.53 -3.47 -32.61
C GLU A 216 -63.69 -2.51 -32.28
#